data_AF-A0A1V1PCX3-F1
#
_entry.id   AF-A0A1V1PCX3-F1
#
_cell.length_a   1.000
_cell.length_b   1.000
_cell.length_c   1.000
_cell.angle_alpha   90.00
_cell.angle_beta   90.00
_cell.angle_gamma   90.00
#
_symmetry.space_group_name_H-M   'P 1'
#
loop_
_entity.id
_entity.type
_entity.pdbx_description
1 polymer ?
#
loop_
_entity_poly.entity_id
_entity_poly.type
_entity_poly.pdbx_seq_one_letter_code
_entity_poly.pdbx_strand_id
1 'polypeptide(L)'
;MKYLINIFATIIIVLIMLNTNAAFAVEYYTDVDTSSNIFNIYVGTVSFSGNYTTAEATDEIGVFVDDGNNGKLLVGSCNIGVEGNPNMYRVYIYSDNDTGDEIKTGAYHDDELFFQLYKSSAQPAILDLSESHFVTETTQGFTEPTFPLKFIEPQLIPVTVGYLNISQHYETLDVLAKYVSVPALNVWGQIIWILIIISSCWRVKRKETY
;
A
#
# COMPACT_ATOMS: atom_id res chain seq x y z
N MET A 1 -12.37 17.47 41.36
CA MET A 1 -10.95 17.26 41.01
C MET A 1 -10.72 15.97 40.22
N LYS A 2 -11.15 14.78 40.68
CA LYS A 2 -11.05 13.51 39.92
C LYS A 2 -11.66 13.58 38.50
N TYR A 3 -12.78 14.27 38.34
CA TYR A 3 -13.44 14.45 37.04
C TYR A 3 -12.67 15.31 36.03
N LEU A 4 -11.88 16.29 36.49
CA LEU A 4 -11.08 17.15 35.60
C LEU A 4 -9.88 16.38 35.02
N ILE A 5 -9.30 15.47 35.79
CA ILE A 5 -8.18 14.63 35.36
C ILE A 5 -8.62 13.67 34.25
N ASN A 6 -9.81 13.08 34.37
CA ASN A 6 -10.34 12.17 33.35
C ASN A 6 -10.63 12.90 32.03
N ILE A 7 -11.19 14.11 32.08
CA ILE A 7 -11.46 14.92 30.88
C ILE A 7 -10.15 15.28 30.17
N PHE A 8 -9.12 15.67 30.93
CA PHE A 8 -7.83 16.04 30.35
C PHE A 8 -7.13 14.85 29.69
N ALA A 9 -7.17 13.67 30.33
CA ALA A 9 -6.63 12.44 29.77
C ALA A 9 -7.34 12.03 28.47
N THR A 10 -8.68 12.15 28.41
CA THR A 10 -9.44 11.87 27.19
C THR A 10 -9.08 12.83 26.05
N ILE A 11 -8.91 14.12 26.32
CA ILE A 11 -8.49 15.11 25.31
C ILE A 11 -7.10 14.77 24.75
N ILE A 12 -6.16 14.39 25.61
CA ILE A 12 -4.81 13.99 25.19
C ILE A 12 -4.85 12.74 24.29
N ILE A 13 -5.62 11.72 24.66
CA ILE A 13 -5.74 10.49 23.85
C ILE A 13 -6.37 10.80 22.49
N VAL A 14 -7.39 11.64 22.43
CA VAL A 14 -8.02 12.09 21.18
C VAL A 14 -7.01 12.87 20.33
N LEU A 15 -6.22 13.77 20.93
CA LEU A 15 -5.18 14.51 20.22
C LEU A 15 -4.08 13.59 19.69
N ILE A 16 -3.69 12.54 20.42
CA ILE A 16 -2.72 11.54 19.94
C ILE A 16 -3.28 10.79 18.73
N MET A 17 -4.53 10.32 18.81
CA MET A 17 -5.18 9.62 17.69
C MET A 17 -5.38 10.50 16.45
N LEU A 18 -5.53 11.82 16.62
CA LEU A 18 -5.65 12.77 15.50
C LEU A 18 -4.30 13.19 14.90
N ASN A 19 -3.18 12.96 15.59
CA ASN A 19 -1.84 13.33 15.12
C ASN A 19 -1.02 12.15 14.60
N THR A 20 -1.49 10.91 14.77
CA THR A 20 -0.91 9.79 14.04
C THR A 20 -1.42 9.85 12.60
N ASN A 21 -0.61 10.41 11.70
CA ASN A 21 -0.82 10.18 10.28
C ASN A 21 -0.87 8.66 10.08
N ALA A 22 -1.95 8.17 9.48
CA ALA A 22 -1.96 6.79 9.03
C ALA A 22 -0.72 6.60 8.14
N ALA A 23 0.00 5.48 8.33
CA ALA A 23 0.85 5.00 7.24
C ALA A 23 -0.03 5.02 5.99
N PHE A 24 0.36 5.79 4.97
CA PHE A 24 -0.53 6.09 3.85
C PHE A 24 -1.06 4.76 3.32
N ALA A 25 -2.35 4.54 3.52
CA ALA A 25 -3.01 3.35 3.02
C ALA A 25 -3.04 3.48 1.50
N VAL A 26 -2.74 2.39 0.82
CA VAL A 26 -2.96 2.26 -0.63
C VAL A 26 -4.42 2.59 -0.92
N GLU A 27 -4.66 3.52 -1.84
CA GLU A 27 -5.97 3.95 -2.31
C GLU A 27 -6.38 3.20 -3.59
N TYR A 28 -5.42 2.85 -4.45
CA TYR A 28 -5.68 2.21 -5.74
C TYR A 28 -5.50 0.68 -5.70
N TYR A 29 -4.36 0.20 -5.18
CA TYR A 29 -4.07 -1.24 -5.08
C TYR A 29 -4.51 -1.80 -3.72
N THR A 30 -5.82 -1.91 -3.53
CA THR A 30 -6.45 -2.43 -2.30
C THR A 30 -6.55 -3.95 -2.27
N ASP A 31 -6.92 -4.50 -1.11
CA ASP A 31 -7.32 -5.90 -0.95
C ASP A 31 -6.21 -6.96 -1.17
N VAL A 32 -4.96 -6.61 -0.85
CA VAL A 32 -3.88 -7.61 -0.73
C VAL A 32 -4.19 -8.55 0.44
N ASP A 33 -4.18 -9.86 0.19
CA ASP A 33 -4.26 -10.84 1.27
C ASP A 33 -2.94 -10.88 2.05
N THR A 34 -2.98 -10.37 3.28
CA THR A 34 -1.82 -10.34 4.19
C THR A 34 -1.86 -11.44 5.24
N SER A 35 -2.68 -12.48 5.05
CA SER A 35 -2.82 -13.57 6.01
C SER A 35 -1.57 -14.45 6.09
N SER A 36 -0.71 -14.44 5.05
CA SER A 36 0.53 -15.23 5.02
C SER A 36 1.65 -14.60 5.83
N ASN A 37 2.40 -15.46 6.52
CA ASN A 37 3.64 -15.10 7.21
C ASN A 37 4.88 -15.31 6.33
N ILE A 38 4.73 -15.79 5.10
CA ILE A 38 5.79 -15.95 4.11
C ILE A 38 5.63 -14.85 3.06
N PHE A 39 6.67 -14.05 2.86
CA PHE A 39 6.61 -12.95 1.89
C PHE A 39 7.99 -12.55 1.37
N ASN A 40 8.00 -11.94 0.19
CA ASN A 40 9.18 -11.26 -0.34
C ASN A 40 9.06 -9.76 -0.12
N ILE A 41 10.17 -9.11 0.21
CA ILE A 41 10.26 -7.66 0.31
C ILE A 41 11.10 -7.15 -0.86
N TYR A 42 10.55 -6.24 -1.65
CA TYR A 42 11.33 -5.44 -2.57
C TYR A 42 11.41 -4.01 -2.06
N VAL A 43 12.63 -3.47 -2.06
CA VAL A 43 12.93 -2.09 -1.67
C VAL A 43 13.61 -1.42 -2.85
N GLY A 44 13.34 -0.13 -3.06
CA GLY A 44 14.06 0.61 -4.08
C GLY A 44 13.60 2.05 -4.17
N THR A 45 14.01 2.70 -5.25
CA THR A 45 13.55 4.04 -5.60
C THR A 45 12.83 4.05 -6.94
N VAL A 46 11.87 4.95 -7.09
CA VAL A 46 11.20 5.24 -8.36
C VAL A 46 11.72 6.55 -8.90
N SER A 47 12.27 6.51 -10.11
CA SER A 47 12.69 7.68 -10.85
C SER A 47 11.75 7.91 -12.03
N PHE A 48 11.21 9.12 -12.09
CA PHE A 48 10.40 9.58 -13.19
C PHE A 48 11.23 10.48 -14.09
N SER A 49 11.00 10.40 -15.39
CA SER A 49 11.61 11.31 -16.36
C SER A 49 10.53 11.98 -17.21
N GLY A 50 10.88 13.14 -17.79
CA GLY A 50 9.93 14.02 -18.46
C GLY A 50 9.38 15.10 -17.53
N ASN A 51 8.08 15.43 -17.65
CA ASN A 51 7.42 16.48 -16.87
C ASN A 51 7.09 16.07 -15.42
N TYR A 52 7.37 14.82 -15.05
CA TYR A 52 7.16 14.31 -13.70
C TYR A 52 8.51 14.32 -12.97
N THR A 53 8.65 15.20 -11.98
CA THR A 53 9.94 15.42 -11.31
C THR A 53 10.10 14.63 -10.01
N THR A 54 9.00 14.23 -9.37
CA THR A 54 9.01 13.56 -8.06
C THR A 54 7.82 12.64 -7.89
N ALA A 55 8.02 11.55 -7.15
CA ALA A 55 6.90 10.77 -6.64
C ALA A 55 6.01 11.63 -5.72
N GLU A 56 4.72 11.37 -5.77
CA GLU A 56 3.73 11.88 -4.83
C GLU A 56 3.45 10.78 -3.80
N ALA A 57 3.13 11.15 -2.56
CA ALA A 57 2.84 10.19 -1.48
C ALA A 57 1.62 9.29 -1.77
N THR A 58 0.83 9.66 -2.78
CA THR A 58 -0.35 8.97 -3.28
C THR A 58 -0.07 8.12 -4.52
N ASP A 59 1.15 8.14 -5.05
CA ASP A 59 1.56 7.17 -6.07
C ASP A 59 1.74 5.79 -5.41
N GLU A 60 1.45 4.73 -6.15
CA GLU A 60 1.44 3.38 -5.62
C GLU A 60 2.11 2.39 -6.55
N ILE A 61 2.64 1.32 -5.96
CA ILE A 61 3.12 0.14 -6.67
C ILE A 61 2.19 -1.01 -6.32
N GLY A 62 1.72 -1.71 -7.35
CA GLY A 62 1.03 -2.99 -7.24
C GLY A 62 1.90 -4.10 -7.82
N VAL A 63 1.89 -5.27 -7.17
CA VAL A 63 2.61 -6.46 -7.63
C VAL A 63 1.61 -7.58 -7.84
N PHE A 64 1.69 -8.20 -9.01
CA PHE A 64 0.73 -9.19 -9.46
C PHE A 64 1.41 -10.49 -9.84
N VAL A 65 0.65 -11.58 -9.77
CA VAL A 65 0.97 -12.89 -10.37
C VAL A 65 -0.18 -13.33 -11.27
N ASP A 66 0.03 -14.35 -12.09
CA ASP A 66 -1.04 -15.03 -12.82
C ASP A 66 -1.95 -15.78 -11.82
N ASP A 67 -3.27 -15.63 -11.97
CA ASP A 67 -4.28 -16.30 -11.13
C ASP A 67 -4.63 -17.72 -11.61
N GLY A 68 -4.01 -18.19 -12.69
CA GLY A 68 -4.27 -19.48 -13.36
C GLY A 68 -5.46 -19.47 -14.31
N ASN A 69 -6.18 -18.34 -14.43
CA ASN A 69 -7.41 -18.18 -15.20
C ASN A 69 -7.31 -17.06 -16.26
N ASN A 70 -6.09 -16.71 -16.69
CA ASN A 70 -5.77 -15.55 -17.53
C ASN A 70 -6.07 -14.19 -16.88
N GLY A 71 -6.25 -14.16 -15.55
CA GLY A 71 -6.35 -12.95 -14.76
C GLY A 71 -5.02 -12.60 -14.10
N LYS A 72 -5.06 -11.56 -13.28
CA LYS A 72 -3.95 -11.15 -12.42
C LYS A 72 -4.43 -11.10 -10.98
N LEU A 73 -3.67 -11.68 -10.07
CA LEU A 73 -3.90 -11.62 -8.64
C LEU A 73 -2.95 -10.59 -8.02
N LEU A 74 -3.49 -9.60 -7.29
CA LEU A 74 -2.68 -8.65 -6.55
C LEU A 74 -2.12 -9.33 -5.29
N VAL A 75 -0.81 -9.42 -5.19
CA VAL A 75 -0.10 -10.12 -4.10
C VAL A 75 0.76 -9.20 -3.24
N GLY A 76 0.86 -7.92 -3.61
CA GLY A 76 1.57 -6.92 -2.83
C GLY A 76 1.27 -5.52 -3.31
N SER A 77 1.22 -4.55 -2.41
CA SER A 77 1.13 -3.14 -2.78
C SER A 77 1.76 -2.23 -1.73
N CYS A 78 2.16 -1.02 -2.16
CA CYS A 78 2.61 0.03 -1.26
C CYS A 78 2.53 1.41 -1.91
N ASN A 79 2.45 2.45 -1.08
CA ASN A 79 2.67 3.82 -1.53
C ASN A 79 4.16 4.09 -1.76
N ILE A 80 4.43 5.02 -2.67
CA ILE A 80 5.77 5.57 -2.88
C ILE A 80 5.93 6.77 -1.96
N GLY A 81 7.08 6.84 -1.32
CA GLY A 81 7.39 7.89 -0.35
C GLY A 81 7.45 7.33 1.06
N VAL A 82 8.68 7.22 1.55
CA VAL A 82 8.98 6.96 2.95
C VAL A 82 9.38 8.29 3.60
N GLU A 83 9.15 8.47 4.89
CA GLU A 83 9.55 9.68 5.60
C GLU A 83 11.04 10.00 5.36
N GLY A 84 11.33 11.19 4.82
CA GLY A 84 12.68 11.63 4.44
C GLY A 84 13.18 11.15 3.08
N ASN A 85 12.46 10.27 2.38
CA ASN A 85 12.78 9.84 1.02
C ASN A 85 11.50 9.65 0.15
N PRO A 86 11.07 10.70 -0.59
CA PRO A 86 9.80 10.68 -1.30
C PRO A 86 9.77 9.69 -2.47
N ASN A 87 10.92 9.27 -2.99
CA ASN A 87 10.99 8.36 -4.14
C ASN A 87 11.17 6.89 -3.72
N MET A 88 11.33 6.62 -2.43
CA MET A 88 11.59 5.26 -1.95
C MET A 88 10.29 4.47 -1.80
N TYR A 89 10.34 3.18 -2.07
CA TYR A 89 9.23 2.26 -1.81
C TYR A 89 9.71 1.01 -1.07
N ARG A 90 8.77 0.33 -0.43
CA ARG A 90 8.96 -0.98 0.20
C ARG A 90 7.66 -1.76 0.04
N VAL A 91 7.67 -2.75 -0.85
CA VAL A 91 6.51 -3.61 -1.09
C VAL A 91 6.73 -4.98 -0.46
N TYR A 92 5.70 -5.46 0.23
CA TYR A 92 5.60 -6.82 0.75
C TYR A 92 4.74 -7.61 -0.23
N ILE A 93 5.25 -8.77 -0.66
CA ILE A 93 4.60 -9.66 -1.62
C ILE A 93 4.31 -10.96 -0.87
N TYR A 94 3.04 -11.28 -0.67
CA TYR A 94 2.62 -12.36 0.21
C TYR A 94 2.46 -13.68 -0.55
N SER A 95 2.89 -14.78 0.06
CA SER A 95 2.64 -16.12 -0.47
C SER A 95 1.16 -16.47 -0.34
N ASP A 96 0.75 -17.48 -1.09
CA ASP A 96 -0.46 -18.22 -0.76
C ASP A 96 -0.26 -18.99 0.57
N ASN A 97 -1.32 -19.08 1.37
CA ASN A 97 -1.33 -19.81 2.63
C ASN A 97 -1.79 -21.25 2.49
N ASP A 98 -2.53 -21.58 1.43
CA ASP A 98 -3.08 -22.91 1.21
C ASP A 98 -2.85 -23.33 -0.24
N THR A 99 -1.76 -24.05 -0.46
CA THR A 99 -1.47 -24.66 -1.78
C THR A 99 -2.44 -25.79 -2.14
N GLY A 100 -3.33 -26.20 -1.24
CA GLY A 100 -4.36 -27.21 -1.46
C GLY A 100 -5.73 -26.65 -1.89
N ASP A 101 -5.95 -25.34 -1.78
CA ASP A 101 -7.21 -24.71 -2.16
C ASP A 101 -7.31 -24.48 -3.67
N GLU A 102 -8.52 -24.59 -4.22
CA GLU A 102 -8.79 -24.34 -5.65
C GLU A 102 -8.64 -22.85 -6.03
N ILE A 103 -8.62 -21.96 -5.03
CA ILE A 103 -8.58 -20.51 -5.21
C ILE A 103 -7.23 -20.00 -4.72
N LYS A 104 -6.41 -19.54 -5.66
CA LYS A 104 -5.15 -18.89 -5.36
C LYS A 104 -5.39 -17.54 -4.67
N THR A 105 -4.79 -17.35 -3.49
CA THR A 105 -4.92 -16.14 -2.66
C THR A 105 -3.61 -15.38 -2.48
N GLY A 106 -2.48 -15.97 -2.89
CA GLY A 106 -1.18 -15.32 -2.89
C GLY A 106 -0.23 -15.87 -3.95
N ALA A 107 1.05 -15.52 -3.85
CA ALA A 107 2.08 -16.01 -4.76
C ALA A 107 2.54 -17.44 -4.38
N TYR A 108 2.74 -18.28 -5.39
CA TYR A 108 3.43 -19.57 -5.26
C TYR A 108 4.92 -19.43 -5.56
N HIS A 109 5.71 -20.39 -5.11
CA HIS A 109 7.11 -20.50 -5.52
C HIS A 109 7.21 -20.48 -7.05
N ASP A 110 8.20 -19.74 -7.57
CA ASP A 110 8.48 -19.55 -9.00
C ASP A 110 7.46 -18.74 -9.81
N ASP A 111 6.38 -18.22 -9.20
CA ASP A 111 5.47 -17.30 -9.88
C ASP A 111 6.22 -16.07 -10.40
N GLU A 112 5.95 -15.70 -11.65
CA GLU A 112 6.45 -14.45 -12.23
C GLU A 112 5.73 -13.25 -11.61
N LEU A 113 6.51 -12.23 -11.22
CA LEU A 113 6.02 -11.01 -10.60
C LEU A 113 5.89 -9.90 -11.63
N PHE A 114 4.67 -9.39 -11.80
CA PHE A 114 4.37 -8.25 -12.66
C PHE A 114 4.17 -7.01 -11.80
N PHE A 115 5.05 -6.01 -11.92
CA PHE A 115 4.87 -4.75 -11.21
C PHE A 115 4.05 -3.78 -12.07
N GLN A 116 3.16 -3.06 -11.43
CA GLN A 116 2.48 -1.91 -12.00
C GLN A 116 2.71 -0.68 -11.13
N LEU A 117 2.83 0.46 -11.79
CA LEU A 117 2.96 1.76 -11.17
C LEU A 117 1.67 2.55 -11.40
N TYR A 118 1.01 2.95 -10.33
CA TYR A 118 -0.10 3.89 -10.36
C TYR A 118 0.41 5.28 -10.02
N LYS A 119 0.28 6.21 -10.97
CA LYS A 119 0.57 7.63 -10.75
C LYS A 119 -0.73 8.33 -10.39
N SER A 120 -0.81 8.93 -9.22
CA SER A 120 -2.04 9.59 -8.72
C SER A 120 -2.26 11.01 -9.22
N SER A 121 -1.29 11.57 -9.93
CA SER A 121 -1.25 12.98 -10.33
C SER A 121 -2.49 13.43 -11.12
N ALA A 122 -2.58 14.72 -11.50
CA ALA A 122 -3.72 15.29 -12.22
C ALA A 122 -4.20 14.49 -13.45
N GLN A 123 -3.33 13.65 -14.02
CA GLN A 123 -3.67 12.62 -15.00
C GLN A 123 -3.32 11.25 -14.42
N PRO A 124 -4.27 10.56 -13.75
CA PRO A 124 -4.03 9.24 -13.22
C PRO A 124 -3.70 8.25 -14.33
N ALA A 125 -2.70 7.42 -14.10
CA ALA A 125 -2.27 6.43 -15.09
C ALA A 125 -1.75 5.18 -14.41
N ILE A 126 -2.04 4.05 -15.05
CA ILE A 126 -1.47 2.75 -14.72
C ILE A 126 -0.40 2.46 -15.75
N LEU A 127 0.72 1.97 -15.28
CA LEU A 127 1.84 1.63 -16.11
C LEU A 127 2.33 0.23 -15.75
N ASP A 128 2.20 -0.69 -16.70
CA ASP A 128 2.82 -2.00 -16.61
C ASP A 128 4.33 -1.87 -16.77
N LEU A 129 5.09 -2.34 -15.78
CA LEU A 129 6.55 -2.30 -15.79
C LEU A 129 7.11 -3.59 -16.41
N SER A 130 7.84 -3.45 -17.51
CA SER A 130 8.71 -4.48 -18.08
C SER A 130 10.14 -4.44 -17.52
N GLU A 131 10.93 -5.47 -17.85
CA GLU A 131 12.36 -5.61 -17.48
C GLU A 131 13.20 -4.35 -17.71
N SER A 132 12.95 -3.64 -18.82
CA SER A 132 13.69 -2.42 -19.18
C SER A 132 13.50 -1.25 -18.22
N HIS A 133 12.48 -1.29 -17.36
CA HIS A 133 12.25 -0.26 -16.35
C HIS A 133 13.01 -0.54 -15.06
N PHE A 134 13.60 -1.71 -14.90
CA PHE A 134 14.27 -2.07 -13.66
C PHE A 134 15.77 -1.88 -13.76
N VAL A 135 16.34 -1.35 -12.68
CA VAL A 135 17.78 -1.23 -12.48
C VAL A 135 18.11 -1.93 -11.16
N THR A 136 18.92 -2.99 -11.23
CA THR A 136 19.40 -3.68 -10.05
C THR A 136 20.68 -3.03 -9.53
N GLU A 137 20.81 -2.94 -8.21
CA GLU A 137 22.04 -2.50 -7.55
C GLU A 137 22.42 -3.52 -6.48
N THR A 138 23.68 -3.94 -6.49
CA THR A 138 24.20 -4.82 -5.44
C THR A 138 24.31 -4.03 -4.14
N THR A 139 23.42 -4.32 -3.20
CA THR A 139 23.45 -3.72 -1.85
C THR A 139 23.79 -4.78 -0.81
N GLN A 140 24.72 -4.47 0.09
CA GLN A 140 25.11 -5.42 1.15
C GLN A 140 23.89 -5.82 1.99
N GLY A 141 23.68 -7.13 2.14
CA GLY A 141 22.57 -7.69 2.92
C GLY A 141 21.27 -7.91 2.13
N PHE A 142 21.26 -7.62 0.83
CA PHE A 142 20.14 -7.86 -0.07
C PHE A 142 20.51 -8.92 -1.11
N THR A 143 19.52 -9.72 -1.50
CA THR A 143 19.64 -10.63 -2.64
C THR A 143 19.49 -9.80 -3.92
N GLU A 144 20.39 -10.01 -4.88
CA GLU A 144 20.26 -9.41 -6.20
C GLU A 144 19.04 -10.02 -6.92
N PRO A 145 18.07 -9.22 -7.40
CA PRO A 145 16.95 -9.73 -8.18
C PRO A 145 17.42 -10.33 -9.51
N THR A 146 16.81 -11.43 -9.93
CA THR A 146 17.00 -12.03 -11.26
C THR A 146 15.79 -11.77 -12.13
N PHE A 147 15.98 -11.67 -13.45
CA PHE A 147 14.88 -11.53 -14.41
C PHE A 147 14.59 -12.85 -15.15
N PRO A 148 13.32 -13.21 -15.39
CA PRO A 148 12.12 -12.50 -14.90
C PRO A 148 12.03 -12.51 -13.37
N LEU A 149 11.43 -11.47 -12.79
CA LEU A 149 11.26 -11.38 -11.35
C LEU A 149 10.34 -12.50 -10.89
N LYS A 150 10.74 -13.19 -9.82
CA LYS A 150 9.99 -14.33 -9.30
C LYS A 150 9.72 -14.24 -7.82
N PHE A 151 8.62 -14.85 -7.41
CA PHE A 151 8.40 -15.17 -6.02
C PHE A 151 9.28 -16.35 -5.62
N ILE A 152 10.15 -16.09 -4.64
CA ILE A 152 11.05 -17.08 -4.06
C ILE A 152 10.52 -17.42 -2.68
N GLU A 153 9.88 -18.57 -2.54
CA GLU A 153 9.49 -19.09 -1.24
C GLU A 153 10.75 -19.44 -0.43
N PRO A 154 10.97 -18.79 0.72
CA PRO A 154 12.19 -18.99 1.47
C PRO A 154 12.18 -20.29 2.26
N GLN A 155 13.34 -20.95 2.30
CA GLN A 155 13.50 -22.28 2.91
C GLN A 155 13.73 -22.24 4.44
N LEU A 156 14.20 -21.10 4.99
CA LEU A 156 14.67 -21.01 6.38
C LEU A 156 14.25 -19.73 7.11
N ILE A 157 14.09 -18.62 6.39
CA ILE A 157 13.73 -17.31 6.96
C ILE A 157 12.55 -16.80 6.15
N PRO A 158 11.40 -16.44 6.74
CA PRO A 158 10.16 -16.13 6.00
C PRO A 158 10.22 -14.93 5.05
N VAL A 159 11.40 -14.36 4.81
CA VAL A 159 11.62 -13.12 4.08
C VAL A 159 12.80 -13.25 3.12
N THR A 160 12.54 -13.01 1.83
CA THR A 160 13.58 -12.67 0.85
C THR A 160 13.58 -11.16 0.63
N VAL A 161 14.74 -10.50 0.64
CA VAL A 161 14.83 -9.04 0.44
C VAL A 161 15.64 -8.71 -0.81
N GLY A 162 15.01 -8.04 -1.78
CA GLY A 162 15.64 -7.55 -3.01
C GLY A 162 15.72 -6.03 -3.07
N TYR A 163 16.75 -5.51 -3.77
CA TYR A 163 16.86 -4.08 -4.08
C TYR A 163 16.64 -3.85 -5.58
N LEU A 164 15.61 -3.06 -5.94
CA LEU A 164 15.12 -2.91 -7.30
C LEU A 164 14.73 -1.45 -7.56
N ASN A 165 15.50 -0.71 -8.35
CA ASN A 165 15.13 0.64 -8.76
C ASN A 165 14.22 0.59 -9.99
N ILE A 166 13.23 1.47 -10.03
CA ILE A 166 12.31 1.64 -11.16
C ILE A 166 12.69 2.95 -11.87
N SER A 167 12.91 2.88 -13.17
CA SER A 167 13.15 4.04 -14.03
C SER A 167 12.12 4.09 -15.14
N GLN A 168 11.30 5.15 -15.12
CA GLN A 168 10.25 5.33 -16.11
C GLN A 168 10.50 6.54 -17.01
N HIS A 169 10.38 6.32 -18.33
CA HIS A 169 10.25 7.38 -19.33
C HIS A 169 8.78 7.52 -19.77
N TYR A 170 8.18 8.68 -19.50
CA TYR A 170 6.81 9.00 -19.91
C TYR A 170 6.83 9.73 -21.27
N GLU A 171 6.93 8.98 -22.37
CA GLU A 171 6.84 9.61 -23.70
C GLU A 171 5.39 9.77 -24.19
N THR A 172 4.47 8.87 -23.85
CA THR A 172 3.04 9.01 -24.18
C THR A 172 2.19 8.09 -23.29
N LEU A 173 1.54 8.61 -22.25
CA LEU A 173 0.48 7.86 -21.55
C LEU A 173 -0.84 8.04 -22.30
N ASP A 174 -1.38 6.95 -22.82
CA ASP A 174 -2.78 6.90 -23.26
C ASP A 174 -3.68 7.06 -22.03
N VAL A 175 -4.53 8.08 -22.08
CA VAL A 175 -5.37 8.55 -20.97
C VAL A 175 -6.43 7.48 -20.66
N LEU A 176 -6.17 6.61 -19.68
CA LEU A 176 -7.18 5.69 -19.18
C LEU A 176 -8.14 6.42 -18.23
N ALA A 177 -9.42 6.33 -18.57
CA ALA A 177 -10.49 7.11 -17.99
C ALA A 177 -10.60 6.93 -16.46
N LYS A 178 -10.81 8.07 -15.78
CA LYS A 178 -11.17 8.23 -14.36
C LYS A 178 -12.08 7.09 -13.86
N TYR A 179 -11.52 6.19 -13.06
CA TYR A 179 -12.32 5.47 -12.07
C TYR A 179 -12.60 6.40 -10.91
N VAL A 180 -13.89 6.61 -10.63
CA VAL A 180 -14.36 7.41 -9.50
C VAL A 180 -14.16 6.56 -8.24
N SER A 181 -13.08 6.83 -7.49
CA SER A 181 -12.94 6.29 -6.15
C SER A 181 -14.02 6.89 -5.25
N VAL A 182 -14.73 6.02 -4.52
CA VAL A 182 -15.65 6.45 -3.47
C VAL A 182 -14.77 6.87 -2.29
N PRO A 183 -14.84 8.13 -1.83
CA PRO A 183 -13.88 8.62 -0.85
C PRO A 183 -14.03 7.87 0.48
N ALA A 184 -12.96 7.17 0.87
CA ALA A 184 -12.71 6.84 2.26
C ALA A 184 -12.77 8.14 3.08
N LEU A 185 -13.65 8.14 4.08
CA LEU A 185 -13.98 9.21 5.04
C LEU A 185 -12.99 10.38 5.07
N ASN A 186 -13.26 11.41 4.25
CA ASN A 186 -12.59 12.69 4.40
C ASN A 186 -12.84 13.24 5.83
N VAL A 187 -12.03 14.22 6.24
CA VAL A 187 -12.12 14.88 7.56
C VAL A 187 -13.57 15.27 7.93
N TRP A 188 -14.40 15.62 6.95
CA TRP A 188 -15.82 15.93 7.17
C TRP A 188 -16.65 14.71 7.57
N GLY A 189 -16.39 13.53 6.99
CA GLY A 189 -16.98 12.27 7.41
C GLY A 189 -16.64 11.90 8.85
N GLN A 190 -15.38 12.11 9.26
CA GLN A 190 -14.96 11.88 10.64
C GLN A 190 -15.64 12.85 11.63
N ILE A 191 -15.77 14.14 11.27
CA ILE A 191 -16.50 15.13 12.08
C ILE A 191 -17.97 14.73 12.26
N ILE A 192 -18.64 14.26 11.20
CA ILE A 192 -20.04 13.82 11.26
C ILE A 192 -20.20 12.64 12.23
N TRP A 193 -19.31 11.66 12.19
CA TRP A 193 -19.34 10.52 13.12
C TRP A 193 -19.13 10.93 14.58
N ILE A 194 -18.20 11.86 14.85
CA ILE A 194 -17.98 12.40 16.20
C ILE A 194 -19.25 13.09 16.73
N LEU A 195 -19.94 13.87 15.89
CA LEU A 195 -21.19 14.52 16.27
C LEU A 195 -22.32 13.51 16.58
N ILE A 196 -22.40 12.40 15.82
CA ILE A 196 -23.37 11.32 16.06
C ILE A 196 -23.11 10.65 17.42
N ILE A 197 -21.84 10.38 17.75
CA ILE A 197 -21.45 9.76 19.02
C ILE A 197 -21.77 10.68 20.19
N ILE A 198 -21.39 11.97 20.12
CA ILE A 198 -21.68 12.96 21.16
C ILE A 198 -23.19 13.08 21.42
N SER A 199 -23.99 13.15 20.34
CA SER A 199 -25.45 13.22 20.41
C SER A 199 -26.06 11.99 21.09
N SER A 200 -25.51 10.81 20.81
CA SER A 200 -25.95 9.54 21.40
C SER A 200 -25.65 9.47 22.89
N CYS A 201 -24.44 9.87 23.31
CA CYS A 201 -24.06 9.94 24.72
C CYS A 201 -24.93 10.95 25.50
N TRP A 202 -25.26 12.09 24.89
CA TRP A 202 -26.17 13.07 25.50
C TRP A 202 -27.59 12.55 25.69
N ARG A 203 -28.10 11.77 24.74
CA ARG A 203 -29.44 11.15 24.84
C ARG A 203 -29.52 10.11 25.96
N VAL A 204 -28.47 9.33 26.18
CA VAL A 204 -28.44 8.33 27.27
C VAL A 204 -28.47 9.02 28.63
N LYS A 205 -27.66 10.06 28.82
CA LYS A 205 -27.59 10.79 30.11
C LYS A 205 -28.91 11.44 30.52
N ARG A 206 -29.73 11.91 29.56
CA ARG A 206 -31.06 12.48 29.87
C ARG A 206 -32.07 11.45 30.38
N LYS A 207 -31.89 10.17 30.10
CA LYS A 207 -32.81 9.12 30.58
C LYS A 207 -32.60 8.76 32.06
N GLU A 208 -31.47 9.15 32.64
CA GLU A 208 -31.17 8.91 34.06
C GLU A 208 -31.60 10.05 34.98
N THR A 209 -32.09 11.17 34.41
CA THR A 209 -32.47 12.38 35.17
C THR A 209 -33.98 12.55 35.34
N TYR A 210 -34.77 11.54 34.95
CA TYR A 210 -36.23 11.49 35.11
C TYR A 210 -36.64 10.20 35.80
#